data_AF-A0A7R9M0Z1-F1
#
_entry.id   AF-A0A7R9M0Z1-F1
#
_cell.length_a   1.000
_cell.length_b   1.000
_cell.length_c   1.000
_cell.angle_alpha   90.00
_cell.angle_beta   90.00
_cell.angle_gamma   90.00
#
_symmetry.space_group_name_H-M   'P 1'
#
loop_
_entity.id
_entity.type
_entity.pdbx_description
1 polymer ?
#
loop_
_entity_poly.entity_id
_entity_poly.type
_entity_poly.pdbx_seq_one_letter_code
_entity_poly.pdbx_strand_id
1 'polypeptide(L)' 'MVVKVLISGISASKEIKKYQQRAQMLLDSLKIAYQAIDITEPGHEDEKELMK' A
#
# COMPACT_ATOMS: atom_id res chain seq x y z
N MET A 1 0.71 -9.19 15.00
CA MET A 1 1.29 -8.99 13.66
C MET A 1 0.39 -8.01 12.93
N VAL A 2 0.92 -6.89 12.45
CA VAL A 2 0.15 -5.88 11.70
C VAL A 2 0.48 -6.05 10.22
N VAL A 3 -0.53 -6.16 9.37
CA VAL A 3 -0.35 -6.28 7.93
C VAL A 3 0.11 -4.91 7.40
N LYS A 4 1.27 -4.85 6.74
CA LYS A 4 1.74 -3.62 6.09
C LYS A 4 1.33 -3.64 4.62
N VAL A 5 0.69 -2.58 4.16
CA VAL A 5 0.23 -2.41 2.77
C VAL A 5 0.99 -1.24 2.17
N LEU A 6 1.91 -1.56 1.27
CA LEU A 6 2.68 -0.55 0.53
C LEU A 6 1.81 0.01 -0.59
N ILE A 7 1.60 1.32 -0.56
CA ILE A 7 0.79 2.05 -1.53
C ILE A 7 1.63 3.14 -2.17
N SER A 8 1.17 3.61 -3.32
CA SER A 8 1.84 4.69 -4.04
C SER A 8 0.79 5.74 -4.39
N GLY A 9 0.69 6.79 -3.58
CA GLY A 9 -0.32 7.84 -3.76
C GLY A 9 -0.19 8.57 -5.10
N ILE A 10 1.05 8.77 -5.56
CA ILE A 10 1.37 9.50 -6.81
C ILE A 10 1.52 8.55 -8.01
N SER A 11 1.15 7.27 -7.91
CA SER A 11 1.27 6.34 -9.04
C SER A 11 0.59 6.88 -10.31
N ALA A 12 1.27 6.84 -11.45
CA ALA A 12 0.69 7.23 -12.75
C ALA A 12 -0.10 6.08 -13.41
N SER A 13 0.02 4.85 -12.90
CA SER A 13 -0.66 3.68 -13.46
C SER A 13 -2.04 3.47 -12.84
N LYS A 14 -3.07 3.50 -13.68
CA LYS A 14 -4.46 3.23 -13.27
C LYS A 14 -4.65 1.82 -12.71
N GLU A 15 -3.92 0.84 -13.26
CA GLU A 15 -4.00 -0.54 -12.81
C GLU A 15 -3.49 -0.68 -11.38
N ILE A 16 -2.34 -0.07 -11.08
CA ILE A 16 -1.74 -0.09 -9.74
C ILE A 16 -2.71 0.51 -8.70
N LYS A 17 -3.34 1.67 -9.01
CA LYS A 17 -4.34 2.27 -8.11
C LYS A 17 -5.53 1.36 -7.88
N LYS A 18 -6.03 0.69 -8.92
CA LYS A 18 -7.17 -0.24 -8.81
C LYS A 18 -6.84 -1.44 -7.93
N TYR A 19 -5.63 -2.00 -8.05
CA TYR A 19 -5.19 -3.10 -7.20
C TYR A 19 -4.98 -2.68 -5.75
N GLN A 20 -4.35 -1.52 -5.50
CA GLN A 20 -4.16 -0.97 -4.16
C GLN A 20 -5.49 -0.70 -3.46
N GLN A 21 -6.44 -0.06 -4.16
CA GLN A 21 -7.78 0.18 -3.65
C GLN A 21 -8.50 -1.14 -3.32
N ARG A 22 -8.44 -2.14 -4.21
CA ARG A 22 -9.07 -3.43 -3.97
C ARG A 22 -8.46 -4.16 -2.78
N ALA A 23 -7.15 -4.12 -2.61
CA ALA A 23 -6.46 -4.74 -1.48
C ALA A 23 -6.90 -4.11 -0.14
N GLN A 24 -6.95 -2.78 -0.07
CA GLN A 24 -7.45 -2.06 1.10
C GLN A 24 -8.90 -2.41 1.41
N MET A 25 -9.78 -2.37 0.40
CA MET A 25 -11.20 -2.72 0.56
C MET A 25 -11.41 -4.14 1.11
N LEU A 26 -10.59 -5.11 0.71
CA LEU A 26 -10.67 -6.47 1.22
C LEU A 26 -10.26 -6.55 2.69
N LEU A 27 -9.17 -5.88 3.06
CA LEU A 27 -8.69 -5.84 4.45
C LEU A 27 -9.71 -5.15 5.37
N ASP A 28 -10.29 -4.04 4.91
CA ASP A 28 -11.37 -3.34 5.60
C ASP A 28 -12.63 -4.20 5.75
N SER A 29 -13.05 -4.90 4.70
CA SER A 29 -14.21 -5.82 4.73
C SER A 29 -14.01 -6.97 5.74
N LEU A 30 -12.78 -7.47 5.84
CA LEU A 30 -12.40 -8.53 6.77
C LEU A 30 -12.08 -8.02 8.19
N LYS A 31 -12.16 -6.70 8.43
CA LYS A 31 -11.78 -6.03 9.68
C LYS A 31 -10.35 -6.37 10.13
N ILE A 32 -9.45 -6.58 9.17
CA ILE A 32 -8.04 -6.85 9.43
C ILE A 32 -7.35 -5.52 9.60
N ALA A 33 -6.76 -5.28 10.78
CA ALA A 33 -5.96 -4.07 11.00
C ALA A 33 -4.71 -4.09 10.11
N TYR A 34 -4.56 -3.08 9.27
CA TYR A 34 -3.41 -2.89 8.40
C TYR A 34 -2.86 -1.46 8.51
N GLN A 35 -1.57 -1.33 8.18
CA GLN A 35 -0.89 -0.04 8.07
C GLN A 35 -0.65 0.24 6.59
N ALA A 36 -1.32 1.26 6.05
CA ALA A 36 -1.03 1.77 4.72
C ALA A 36 0.23 2.64 4.78
N ILE A 37 1.24 2.32 3.99
CA ILE A 37 2.51 3.04 3.96
C ILE A 37 2.74 3.54 2.54
N ASP A 38 2.82 4.85 2.38
CA ASP A 38 3.04 5.47 1.07
C ASP A 38 4.53 5.56 0.76
N ILE A 39 4.98 4.74 -0.18
CA ILE A 39 6.38 4.68 -0.61
C ILE A 39 6.80 5.91 -1.44
N THR A 40 5.85 6.78 -1.78
CA THR A 40 6.11 8.03 -2.51
C THR A 40 6.40 9.21 -1.59
N GLU A 41 6.15 9.09 -0.28
CA GLU A 41 6.52 10.11 0.69
C GLU A 41 8.00 10.02 1.07
N PRO A 42 8.71 11.16 1.19
CA PRO A 42 10.11 11.18 1.58
C PRO A 42 10.26 10.67 3.02
N GLY A 43 11.03 9.59 3.20
CA GLY A 43 11.23 8.92 4.50
C GLY A 43 11.02 7.40 4.49
N HIS A 44 10.48 6.84 3.39
CA HIS A 44 10.21 5.40 3.24
C HIS A 44 11.16 4.70 2.25
N GLU A 45 12.44 5.08 2.25
CA GLU A 45 13.45 4.50 1.33
C GLU A 45 13.70 3.00 1.60
N ASP A 46 13.66 2.58 2.86
CA ASP A 46 13.84 1.17 3.27
C ASP A 46 12.69 0.26 2.77
N GLU A 47 11.48 0.79 2.65
CA GLU A 47 10.30 0.02 2.21
C GLU A 47 10.19 -0.07 0.69
N LYS A 48 10.86 0.83 -0.01
CA LYS A 48 11.01 0.80 -1.47
C LYS A 48 11.92 -0.34 -1.93
N GLU A 49 12.89 -0.73 -1.10
CA GLU A 49 13.82 -1.83 -1.38
C GLU A 49 13.16 -3.22 -1.25
N LEU A 50 12.08 -3.33 -0.47
CA LEU A 50 11.27 -4.54 -0.30
C LEU A 50 10.37 -4.88 -1.50
N MET A 51 10.18 -3.94 -2.44
CA MET A 51 9.29 -4.08 -3.59
C MET A 51 10.02 -4.58 -4.86
N LYS A 52 10.99 -5.49 -4.70
CA LYS A 52 11.67 -6.17 -5.81
C LYS A 52 10.85 -7.33 -6.38
#